data_AF-A0A942KL21-F1
#
_entry.id   AF-A0A942KL21-F1
#
_cell.length_a   1.000
_cell.length_b   1.000
_cell.length_c   1.000
_cell.angle_alpha   90.00
_cell.angle_beta   90.00
_cell.angle_gamma   90.00
#
_symmetry.space_group_name_H-M   'P 1'
#
loop_
_entity.id
_entity.type
_entity.pdbx_description
1 polymer ?
#
loop_
_entity_poly.entity_id
_entity_poly.type
_entity_poly.pdbx_seq_one_letter_code
_entity_poly.pdbx_strand_id
1 'polypeptide(L)'
;MSEGLPARSSSGLNHGPMESLRVLGWKLREAMRSAWNRYDRTPLYCKALAGESDYNICVNSDMTVSCNCQDFDGTGRIGDLRSQTLGEIFSGETVRVFQKSLASREFPTSVCATCPELAPIPAGDLARGPVLGRVPSRGIMVENTALCNLKCGLCRRKELLALRRQPSLSLEDIEQVSRMLAEYGIKQVSYFNLGEPFLSADILAEVRLLRRHNPGIRIITSTNGLLLDNEEKIEAALLMDHVYFSIDGVSQDTLARYQVGGDFDRQYRNMKTLVEQRSARTAQALTTHLTLIEWKYVFFSWNDHLDHMKQALQLAHGSGVDRLTFHPGSVTEKADLSKRSLADPFFQSAGARLLDGGMSIDLTAYSSADVQLESL
;
A
#
# COMPACT_ATOMS: atom_id res chain seq x y z
N MET A 1 50.34 -43.29 29.70
CA MET A 1 49.04 -43.87 29.32
C MET A 1 48.05 -43.50 30.39
N SER A 2 46.91 -42.94 29.98
CA SER A 2 45.62 -42.82 30.70
C SER A 2 45.63 -42.50 32.19
N GLU A 3 45.30 -41.25 32.54
CA GLU A 3 44.59 -40.95 33.79
C GLU A 3 43.48 -39.94 33.54
N GLY A 4 42.40 -40.10 34.30
CA GLY A 4 41.07 -39.60 34.00
C GLY A 4 40.90 -38.09 34.16
N LEU A 5 40.01 -37.54 33.34
CA LEU A 5 39.48 -36.18 33.46
C LEU A 5 38.50 -36.09 34.64
N PRO A 6 38.60 -35.07 35.51
CA PRO A 6 37.56 -34.75 36.47
C PRO A 6 36.59 -33.69 35.94
N ALA A 7 35.39 -33.70 36.52
CA ALA A 7 34.27 -32.82 36.23
C ALA A 7 34.59 -31.32 36.39
N ARG A 8 34.01 -30.50 35.51
CA ARG A 8 33.64 -29.10 35.82
C ARG A 8 32.22 -28.83 35.35
N SER A 9 31.39 -28.49 36.33
CA SER A 9 30.10 -27.84 36.19
C SER A 9 30.25 -26.46 35.57
N SER A 10 29.53 -26.19 34.49
CA SER A 10 29.18 -24.83 34.07
C SER A 10 27.67 -24.74 33.98
N SER A 11 27.10 -24.00 34.93
CA SER A 11 25.72 -23.55 34.96
C SER A 11 25.37 -22.79 33.68
N GLY A 12 24.62 -23.43 32.78
CA GLY A 12 23.96 -22.77 31.67
C GLY A 12 22.78 -21.95 32.20
N LEU A 13 22.88 -20.63 32.13
CA LEU A 13 21.71 -19.77 32.24
C LEU A 13 20.96 -19.82 30.91
N ASN A 14 19.95 -20.69 30.88
CA ASN A 14 18.89 -20.70 29.87
C ASN A 14 18.10 -19.38 29.94
N HIS A 15 18.37 -18.45 29.02
CA HIS A 15 17.43 -17.36 28.73
C HIS A 15 16.30 -17.92 27.86
N GLY A 16 15.26 -18.41 28.53
CA GLY A 16 14.09 -19.02 27.91
C GLY A 16 13.20 -18.02 27.14
N PRO A 17 12.24 -18.53 26.34
CA PRO A 17 11.34 -17.77 25.45
C PRO A 17 10.35 -16.82 26.17
N MET A 18 10.43 -16.69 27.49
CA MET A 18 9.60 -15.77 28.28
C MET A 18 10.13 -14.33 28.29
N GLU A 19 11.44 -14.11 28.12
CA GLU A 19 12.01 -12.75 28.08
C GLU A 19 11.67 -12.03 26.77
N SER A 20 11.66 -12.73 25.64
CA SER A 20 11.25 -12.18 24.34
C SER A 20 9.77 -11.81 24.29
N LEU A 21 8.89 -12.59 24.93
CA LEU A 21 7.46 -12.28 25.09
C LEU A 21 7.22 -11.07 26.00
N ARG A 22 8.04 -10.88 27.05
CA ARG A 22 7.98 -9.70 27.93
C ARG A 22 8.45 -8.43 27.23
N VAL A 23 9.52 -8.51 26.43
CA VAL A 23 10.03 -7.36 25.65
C VAL A 23 9.04 -7.00 24.53
N LEU A 24 8.44 -7.98 23.85
CA LEU A 24 7.39 -7.74 22.85
C LEU A 24 6.15 -7.13 23.49
N GLY A 25 5.72 -7.63 24.65
CA GLY A 25 4.60 -7.11 25.42
C GLY A 25 4.85 -5.71 25.99
N TRP A 26 6.09 -5.35 26.32
CA TRP A 26 6.48 -4.01 26.75
C TRP A 26 6.53 -3.03 25.57
N LYS A 27 7.12 -3.42 24.43
CA LYS A 27 7.13 -2.62 23.19
C LYS A 27 5.72 -2.37 22.65
N LEU A 28 4.82 -3.36 22.71
CA LEU A 28 3.40 -3.20 22.37
C LEU A 28 2.73 -2.19 23.31
N ARG A 29 2.99 -2.29 24.62
CA ARG A 29 2.46 -1.33 25.61
C ARG A 29 3.04 0.07 25.40
N GLU A 30 4.31 0.22 25.06
CA GLU A 30 4.92 1.54 24.78
C GLU A 30 4.44 2.15 23.48
N ALA A 31 4.31 1.37 22.40
CA ALA A 31 3.72 1.84 21.15
C ALA A 31 2.25 2.21 21.33
N MET A 32 1.49 1.41 22.08
CA MET A 32 0.12 1.74 22.49
C MET A 32 0.10 3.01 23.35
N ARG A 33 1.06 3.21 24.27
CA ARG A 33 1.16 4.38 25.15
C ARG A 33 1.60 5.64 24.41
N SER A 34 2.50 5.54 23.43
CA SER A 34 2.94 6.67 22.61
C SER A 34 1.90 7.05 21.55
N ALA A 35 1.14 6.07 21.04
CA ALA A 35 -0.06 6.29 20.24
C ALA A 35 -1.19 6.91 21.07
N TRP A 36 -1.40 6.44 22.30
CA TRP A 36 -2.31 7.07 23.28
C TRP A 36 -1.91 8.51 23.61
N ASN A 37 -0.61 8.81 23.69
CA ASN A 37 -0.13 10.18 23.92
C ASN A 37 -0.42 11.13 22.73
N ARG A 38 -0.70 10.61 21.52
CA ARG A 38 -1.06 11.44 20.37
C ARG A 38 -2.50 11.95 20.44
N TYR A 39 -3.35 11.24 21.18
CA TYR A 39 -4.77 11.53 21.36
C TYR A 39 -5.11 11.52 22.85
N ASP A 40 -4.70 12.58 23.55
CA ASP A 40 -4.99 12.79 24.97
C ASP A 40 -6.49 12.72 25.24
N ARG A 41 -7.00 11.55 25.65
CA ARG A 41 -8.36 11.26 26.19
C ARG A 41 -9.51 12.05 25.56
N THR A 42 -9.41 12.40 24.29
CA THR A 42 -10.39 13.23 23.59
C THR A 42 -11.28 12.30 22.77
N PRO A 43 -12.61 12.51 22.72
CA PRO A 43 -13.49 11.81 21.80
C PRO A 43 -12.97 11.87 20.36
N LEU A 44 -12.98 10.74 19.66
CA LEU A 44 -12.44 10.63 18.30
C LEU A 44 -13.52 10.33 17.27
N TYR A 45 -13.30 10.86 16.07
CA TYR A 45 -14.09 10.65 14.88
C TYR A 45 -13.23 9.97 13.81
N CYS A 46 -13.82 9.01 13.09
CA CYS A 46 -13.16 8.30 12.00
C CYS A 46 -13.68 8.79 10.65
N LYS A 47 -12.82 9.49 9.90
CA LYS A 47 -13.12 9.98 8.55
C LYS A 47 -13.51 8.85 7.59
N ALA A 48 -12.87 7.68 7.69
CA ALA A 48 -13.19 6.53 6.84
C ALA A 48 -14.61 6.01 7.06
N LEU A 49 -15.00 5.77 8.33
CA LEU A 49 -16.34 5.29 8.67
C LEU A 49 -17.44 6.33 8.42
N ALA A 50 -17.08 7.59 8.26
CA ALA A 50 -17.99 8.65 7.91
C ALA A 50 -18.01 9.01 6.41
N GLY A 51 -17.39 8.16 5.57
CA GLY A 51 -17.41 8.31 4.11
C GLY A 51 -16.53 9.44 3.57
N GLU A 52 -15.54 9.90 4.34
CA GLU A 52 -14.64 11.00 3.95
C GLU A 52 -13.27 10.52 3.48
N SER A 53 -12.94 9.24 3.69
CA SER A 53 -11.69 8.66 3.19
C SER A 53 -11.75 8.44 1.68
N ASP A 54 -10.58 8.48 1.06
CA ASP A 54 -10.33 8.16 -0.34
C ASP A 54 -9.64 6.80 -0.55
N TYR A 55 -9.28 6.12 0.54
CA TYR A 55 -8.41 4.93 0.49
C TYR A 55 -8.72 3.84 1.52
N ASN A 56 -9.10 4.19 2.75
CA ASN A 56 -9.05 3.25 3.89
C ASN A 56 -10.23 2.27 3.97
N ILE A 57 -11.26 2.44 3.14
CA ILE A 57 -12.31 1.43 2.96
C ILE A 57 -11.84 0.44 1.90
N CYS A 58 -11.89 -0.85 2.20
CA CYS A 58 -11.46 -1.91 1.30
C CYS A 58 -12.58 -2.91 1.04
N VAL A 59 -12.85 -3.22 -0.23
CA VAL A 59 -13.52 -4.47 -0.63
C VAL A 59 -12.44 -5.54 -0.76
N ASN A 60 -12.53 -6.54 0.11
CA ASN A 60 -11.60 -7.66 0.16
C ASN A 60 -11.89 -8.69 -0.93
N SER A 61 -10.93 -9.58 -1.21
CA SER A 61 -11.05 -10.64 -2.24
C SER A 61 -12.14 -11.69 -2.00
N ASP A 62 -12.79 -11.66 -0.84
CA ASP A 62 -13.92 -12.51 -0.47
C ASP A 62 -15.25 -11.75 -0.29
N MET A 63 -15.33 -10.54 -0.87
CA MET A 63 -16.49 -9.64 -0.84
C MET A 63 -16.82 -9.02 0.52
N THR A 64 -15.98 -9.26 1.52
CA THR A 64 -16.08 -8.59 2.83
C THR A 64 -15.58 -7.15 2.72
N VAL A 65 -16.15 -6.24 3.52
CA VAL A 65 -15.76 -4.82 3.53
C VAL A 65 -15.11 -4.48 4.85
N SER A 66 -13.95 -3.81 4.80
CA SER A 66 -13.17 -3.43 5.99
C SER A 66 -12.86 -1.94 6.01
N CYS A 67 -12.77 -1.36 7.21
CA CYS A 67 -12.49 0.06 7.42
C CYS A 67 -11.01 0.41 7.65
N ASN A 68 -10.14 -0.59 7.54
CA ASN A 68 -8.70 -0.44 7.48
C ASN A 68 -8.21 -1.10 6.18
N CYS A 69 -7.32 -0.43 5.45
CA CYS A 69 -6.95 -0.86 4.09
C CYS A 69 -6.33 -2.27 4.03
N GLN A 70 -5.64 -2.69 5.09
CA GLN A 70 -4.88 -3.94 5.10
C GLN A 70 -5.48 -5.06 5.97
N ASP A 71 -6.44 -4.75 6.85
CA ASP A 71 -7.17 -5.69 7.72
C ASP A 71 -6.38 -6.93 8.19
N PHE A 72 -5.19 -6.73 8.76
CA PHE A 72 -4.24 -7.82 9.06
C PHE A 72 -4.70 -8.83 10.11
N ASP A 73 -5.74 -8.50 10.88
CA ASP A 73 -6.27 -9.31 11.97
C ASP A 73 -7.79 -9.54 11.85
N GLY A 74 -8.43 -9.08 10.77
CA GLY A 74 -9.86 -9.24 10.53
C GLY A 74 -10.76 -8.33 11.37
N THR A 75 -10.18 -7.54 12.28
CA THR A 75 -10.94 -6.74 13.24
C THR A 75 -11.57 -5.50 12.61
N GLY A 76 -11.12 -5.11 11.41
CA GLY A 76 -11.65 -3.95 10.68
C GLY A 76 -12.89 -4.24 9.85
N ARG A 77 -13.37 -5.49 9.80
CA ARG A 77 -14.51 -5.89 8.98
C ARG A 77 -15.81 -5.22 9.44
N ILE A 78 -16.44 -4.48 8.55
CA ILE A 78 -17.70 -3.74 8.80
C ILE A 78 -18.92 -4.34 8.09
N GLY A 79 -18.73 -5.21 7.10
CA GLY A 79 -19.85 -5.81 6.37
C GLY A 79 -19.45 -6.86 5.32
N ASP A 80 -20.43 -7.27 4.51
CA ASP A 80 -20.28 -8.28 3.46
C ASP A 80 -21.19 -8.00 2.26
N LEU A 81 -20.59 -7.70 1.10
CA LEU A 81 -21.31 -7.38 -0.14
C LEU A 81 -22.08 -8.57 -0.75
N ARG A 82 -21.87 -9.80 -0.25
CA ARG A 82 -22.70 -10.95 -0.65
C ARG A 82 -24.10 -10.90 -0.04
N SER A 83 -24.28 -10.16 1.05
CA SER A 83 -25.54 -10.12 1.81
C SER A 83 -26.10 -8.72 2.05
N GLN A 84 -25.32 -7.68 1.77
CA GLN A 84 -25.65 -6.29 2.06
C GLN A 84 -25.19 -5.39 0.91
N THR A 85 -25.94 -4.33 0.64
CA THR A 85 -25.47 -3.19 -0.16
C THR A 85 -24.43 -2.37 0.62
N LEU A 86 -23.65 -1.55 -0.08
CA LEU A 86 -22.68 -0.68 0.60
C LEU A 86 -23.38 0.33 1.53
N GLY A 87 -24.54 0.87 1.15
CA GLY A 87 -25.34 1.73 2.00
C GLY A 87 -25.84 1.06 3.28
N GLU A 88 -26.24 -0.21 3.21
CA GLU A 88 -26.63 -1.02 4.37
C GLU A 88 -25.44 -1.26 5.31
N ILE A 89 -24.26 -1.53 4.77
CA ILE A 89 -23.02 -1.68 5.56
C ILE A 89 -22.73 -0.40 6.34
N PHE A 90 -22.76 0.76 5.67
CA PHE A 90 -22.49 2.07 6.30
C PHE A 90 -23.60 2.54 7.25
N SER A 91 -24.80 1.97 7.15
CA SER A 91 -25.90 2.20 8.08
C SER A 91 -25.96 1.17 9.21
N GLY A 92 -25.11 0.13 9.15
CA GLY A 92 -25.15 -1.04 9.99
C GLY A 92 -24.62 -0.85 11.41
N GLU A 93 -24.85 -1.86 12.25
CA GLU A 93 -24.52 -1.81 13.67
C GLU A 93 -22.99 -1.77 13.92
N THR A 94 -22.18 -2.46 13.13
CA THR A 94 -20.72 -2.46 13.32
C THR A 94 -20.12 -1.06 13.17
N VAL A 95 -20.54 -0.31 12.12
CA VAL A 95 -20.10 1.08 11.91
C VAL A 95 -20.55 1.97 13.06
N ARG A 96 -21.79 1.80 13.54
CA ARG A 96 -22.33 2.52 14.68
C ARG A 96 -21.53 2.25 15.97
N VAL A 97 -21.24 0.99 16.26
CA VAL A 97 -20.45 0.58 17.45
C VAL A 97 -19.05 1.17 17.37
N PHE A 98 -18.38 1.06 16.22
CA PHE A 98 -17.01 1.56 16.06
C PHE A 98 -16.95 3.08 16.28
N GLN A 99 -17.87 3.84 15.69
CA GLN A 99 -17.91 5.29 15.90
C GLN A 99 -18.25 5.67 17.35
N LYS A 100 -19.15 4.92 18.02
CA LYS A 100 -19.47 5.15 19.44
C LYS A 100 -18.29 4.85 20.36
N SER A 101 -17.55 3.78 20.12
CA SER A 101 -16.34 3.45 20.88
C SER A 101 -15.31 4.59 20.77
N LEU A 102 -15.05 5.07 19.55
CA LEU A 102 -14.12 6.18 19.32
C LEU A 102 -14.57 7.47 20.03
N ALA A 103 -15.86 7.81 19.95
CA ALA A 103 -16.42 8.96 20.67
C ALA A 103 -16.34 8.79 22.21
N SER A 104 -16.34 7.54 22.69
CA SER A 104 -16.20 7.19 24.10
C SER A 104 -14.75 7.04 24.56
N ARG A 105 -13.77 7.36 23.70
CA ARG A 105 -12.31 7.27 23.95
C ARG A 105 -11.79 5.83 24.00
N GLU A 106 -12.47 4.93 23.30
CA GLU A 106 -12.09 3.52 23.17
C GLU A 106 -11.78 3.19 21.71
N PHE A 107 -10.72 2.43 21.48
CA PHE A 107 -10.36 1.98 20.14
C PHE A 107 -11.08 0.67 19.83
N PRO A 108 -11.92 0.60 18.79
CA PRO A 108 -12.62 -0.62 18.42
C PRO A 108 -11.68 -1.70 17.87
N THR A 109 -10.53 -1.29 17.30
CA THR A 109 -9.50 -2.20 16.80
C THR A 109 -8.12 -1.75 17.23
N SER A 110 -7.14 -2.67 17.21
CA SER A 110 -5.74 -2.36 17.51
C SER A 110 -5.15 -1.33 16.54
N VAL A 111 -5.60 -1.34 15.29
CA VAL A 111 -5.15 -0.46 14.20
C VAL A 111 -5.57 0.99 14.43
N CYS A 112 -6.70 1.24 15.11
CA CYS A 112 -7.18 2.59 15.40
C CYS A 112 -6.15 3.44 16.13
N ALA A 113 -5.33 2.84 17.01
CA ALA A 113 -4.32 3.58 17.77
C ALA A 113 -3.33 4.36 16.89
N THR A 114 -3.03 3.86 15.69
CA THR A 114 -2.07 4.48 14.76
C THR A 114 -2.73 4.99 13.47
N CYS A 115 -4.05 5.01 13.41
CA CYS A 115 -4.78 5.31 12.18
C CYS A 115 -4.78 6.81 11.87
N PRO A 116 -4.31 7.24 10.68
CA PRO A 116 -4.26 8.66 10.30
C PRO A 116 -5.64 9.27 10.01
N GLU A 117 -6.69 8.44 9.89
CA GLU A 117 -8.06 8.88 9.63
C GLU A 117 -8.77 9.39 10.89
N LEU A 118 -8.17 9.21 12.07
CA LEU A 118 -8.78 9.66 13.33
C LEU A 118 -8.52 11.14 13.58
N ALA A 119 -9.60 11.85 13.88
CA ALA A 119 -9.59 13.27 14.24
C ALA A 119 -10.32 13.49 15.57
N PRO A 120 -9.95 14.50 16.38
CA PRO A 120 -10.68 14.86 17.59
C PRO A 120 -12.08 15.39 17.24
N ILE A 121 -13.08 15.03 18.03
CA ILE A 121 -14.43 15.60 17.96
C ILE A 121 -14.46 16.88 18.81
N PRO A 122 -14.84 18.05 18.25
CA PRO A 122 -15.07 19.26 19.03
C PRO A 122 -16.15 19.03 20.10
N ALA A 123 -15.99 19.60 21.30
CA ALA A 123 -16.91 19.37 22.41
C ALA A 123 -18.39 19.69 22.07
N GLY A 124 -18.63 20.70 21.24
CA GLY A 124 -19.97 21.08 20.77
C GLY A 124 -20.62 20.09 19.79
N ASP A 125 -19.83 19.22 19.17
CA ASP A 125 -20.29 18.29 18.14
C ASP A 125 -20.51 16.88 18.67
N LEU A 126 -20.10 16.59 19.91
CA LEU A 126 -20.24 15.26 20.52
C LEU A 126 -21.70 14.79 20.60
N ALA A 127 -22.65 15.71 20.75
CA ALA A 127 -24.08 15.41 20.81
C ALA A 127 -24.68 14.98 19.46
N ARG A 128 -23.99 15.17 18.33
CA ARG A 128 -24.49 14.81 16.99
C ARG A 128 -24.57 13.30 16.77
N GLY A 129 -23.87 12.51 17.59
CA GLY A 129 -23.85 11.06 17.47
C GLY A 129 -23.11 10.55 16.22
N PRO A 130 -23.21 9.25 15.91
CA PRO A 130 -22.49 8.64 14.81
C PRO A 130 -23.06 9.06 13.44
N VAL A 131 -22.19 9.25 12.46
CA VAL A 131 -22.55 9.50 11.06
C VAL A 131 -22.80 8.17 10.37
N LEU A 132 -24.06 7.85 10.08
CA LEU A 132 -24.47 6.58 9.47
C LEU A 132 -24.98 6.80 8.04
N GLY A 133 -24.81 5.77 7.20
CA GLY A 133 -25.31 5.75 5.82
C GLY A 133 -24.53 6.61 4.82
N ARG A 134 -23.53 7.37 5.28
CA ARG A 134 -22.65 8.14 4.41
C ARG A 134 -21.54 7.23 3.85
N VAL A 135 -21.78 6.75 2.65
CA VAL A 135 -20.83 5.93 1.88
C VAL A 135 -19.68 6.80 1.35
N PRO A 136 -18.43 6.29 1.25
CA PRO A 136 -17.33 7.01 0.62
C PRO A 136 -17.68 7.38 -0.81
N SER A 137 -17.33 8.57 -1.26
CA SER A 137 -17.49 8.96 -2.67
C SER A 137 -16.17 9.27 -3.36
N ARG A 138 -15.12 9.57 -2.57
CA ARG A 138 -13.80 9.97 -3.08
C ARG A 138 -13.02 8.78 -3.61
N GLY A 139 -12.97 7.69 -2.86
CA GLY A 139 -12.31 6.48 -3.29
C GLY A 139 -12.44 5.32 -2.31
N ILE A 140 -12.13 4.13 -2.83
CA ILE A 140 -12.16 2.85 -2.13
C ILE A 140 -11.07 1.95 -2.70
N MET A 141 -10.51 1.10 -1.85
CA MET A 141 -9.61 0.02 -2.28
C MET A 141 -10.41 -1.21 -2.68
N VAL A 142 -9.97 -1.89 -3.74
CA VAL A 142 -10.49 -3.20 -4.14
C VAL A 142 -9.32 -4.17 -4.26
N GLU A 143 -9.32 -5.18 -3.39
CA GLU A 143 -8.37 -6.29 -3.41
C GLU A 143 -8.84 -7.33 -4.43
N ASN A 144 -8.38 -7.23 -5.68
CA ASN A 144 -8.73 -8.20 -6.70
C ASN A 144 -8.15 -9.59 -6.42
N THR A 145 -6.96 -9.64 -5.83
CA THR A 145 -6.34 -10.87 -5.32
C THR A 145 -5.46 -10.60 -4.12
N ALA A 146 -5.39 -11.57 -3.21
CA ALA A 146 -4.44 -11.68 -2.11
C ALA A 146 -3.22 -12.56 -2.47
N LEU A 147 -3.22 -13.16 -3.67
CA LEU A 147 -2.10 -13.97 -4.17
C LEU A 147 -1.01 -13.08 -4.75
N CYS A 148 0.24 -13.52 -4.67
CA CYS A 148 1.41 -12.80 -5.17
C CYS A 148 2.57 -13.77 -5.42
N ASN A 149 3.33 -13.50 -6.47
CA ASN A 149 4.51 -14.25 -6.92
C ASN A 149 5.79 -13.91 -6.14
N LEU A 150 5.77 -12.91 -5.25
CA LEU A 150 6.89 -12.51 -4.39
C LEU A 150 6.67 -12.82 -2.91
N LYS A 151 7.77 -12.86 -2.14
CA LYS A 151 7.77 -13.06 -0.68
C LYS A 151 8.49 -11.90 0.02
N CYS A 152 7.96 -10.69 -0.12
CA CYS A 152 8.63 -9.51 0.40
C CYS A 152 8.80 -9.54 1.93
N GLY A 153 9.97 -9.15 2.44
CA GLY A 153 10.38 -9.42 3.83
C GLY A 153 9.48 -8.83 4.93
N LEU A 154 8.79 -7.72 4.68
CA LEU A 154 7.86 -7.07 5.61
C LEU A 154 6.38 -7.25 5.24
N CYS A 155 6.11 -8.00 4.17
CA CYS A 155 4.76 -8.13 3.68
C CYS A 155 3.97 -9.11 4.55
N ARG A 156 2.93 -8.60 5.22
CA ARG A 156 2.02 -9.39 6.07
C ARG A 156 0.92 -10.12 5.30
N ARG A 157 1.21 -10.48 4.04
CA ARG A 157 0.27 -11.17 3.13
C ARG A 157 -0.11 -12.54 3.65
N LYS A 158 0.77 -13.21 4.40
CA LYS A 158 0.47 -14.53 4.97
C LYS A 158 -0.66 -14.45 5.99
N GLU A 159 -0.64 -13.43 6.84
CA GLU A 159 -1.71 -13.17 7.82
C GLU A 159 -3.01 -12.81 7.09
N LEU A 160 -2.93 -11.95 6.08
CA LEU A 160 -4.10 -11.58 5.26
C LEU A 160 -4.73 -12.80 4.58
N LEU A 161 -3.94 -13.66 3.92
CA LEU A 161 -4.43 -14.87 3.26
C LEU A 161 -5.12 -15.84 4.23
N ALA A 162 -4.72 -15.88 5.50
CA ALA A 162 -5.36 -16.72 6.50
C ALA A 162 -6.76 -16.23 6.89
N LEU A 163 -7.09 -14.96 6.62
CA LEU A 163 -8.37 -14.33 6.92
C LEU A 163 -9.36 -14.40 5.74
N ARG A 164 -8.84 -14.48 4.51
CA ARG A 164 -9.68 -14.48 3.31
C ARG A 164 -10.30 -15.85 3.08
N ARG A 165 -11.62 -15.88 2.87
CA ARG A 165 -12.33 -17.10 2.47
C ARG A 165 -12.07 -17.49 1.02
N GLN A 166 -11.72 -16.51 0.20
CA GLN A 166 -11.46 -16.62 -1.23
C GLN A 166 -10.27 -15.72 -1.56
N PRO A 167 -9.25 -16.20 -2.28
CA PRO A 167 -8.01 -15.45 -2.47
C PRO A 167 -8.05 -14.47 -3.64
N SER A 168 -9.05 -14.55 -4.51
CA SER A 168 -9.23 -13.65 -5.67
C SER A 168 -10.71 -13.48 -5.98
N LEU A 169 -11.13 -12.27 -6.33
CA LEU A 169 -12.49 -12.00 -6.82
C LEU A 169 -12.72 -12.73 -8.15
N SER A 170 -13.92 -13.29 -8.33
CA SER A 170 -14.35 -13.78 -9.64
C SER A 170 -14.76 -12.61 -10.55
N LEU A 171 -14.90 -12.85 -11.86
CA LEU A 171 -15.45 -11.83 -12.77
C LEU A 171 -16.87 -11.39 -12.39
N GLU A 172 -17.68 -12.28 -11.81
CA GLU A 172 -19.00 -11.95 -11.28
C GLU A 172 -18.90 -11.01 -10.07
N ASP A 173 -18.01 -11.33 -9.11
CA ASP A 173 -17.76 -10.47 -7.96
C ASP A 173 -17.25 -9.09 -8.41
N ILE A 174 -16.37 -9.04 -9.42
CA ILE A 174 -15.84 -7.78 -9.97
C ILE A 174 -16.92 -6.98 -10.69
N GLU A 175 -17.82 -7.63 -11.44
CA GLU A 175 -18.96 -6.96 -12.04
C GLU A 175 -19.91 -6.38 -10.97
N GLN A 176 -20.18 -7.13 -9.90
CA GLN A 176 -20.97 -6.65 -8.76
C GLN A 176 -20.32 -5.42 -8.11
N VAL A 177 -19.01 -5.49 -7.83
CA VAL A 177 -18.24 -4.35 -7.31
C VAL A 177 -18.30 -3.17 -8.27
N SER A 178 -18.10 -3.40 -9.57
CA SER A 178 -18.13 -2.35 -10.59
C SER A 178 -19.47 -1.61 -10.65
N ARG A 179 -20.59 -2.34 -10.56
CA ARG A 179 -21.94 -1.76 -10.50
C ARG A 179 -22.16 -0.96 -9.21
N MET A 180 -21.68 -1.48 -8.08
CA MET A 180 -21.73 -0.77 -6.80
C MET A 180 -20.94 0.54 -6.86
N LEU A 181 -19.73 0.55 -7.44
CA LEU A 181 -18.95 1.79 -7.60
C LEU A 181 -19.72 2.86 -8.40
N ALA A 182 -20.45 2.43 -9.44
CA ALA A 182 -21.26 3.32 -10.27
C ALA A 182 -22.48 3.86 -9.51
N GLU A 183 -23.18 2.99 -8.76
CA GLU A 183 -24.35 3.34 -7.95
C GLU A 183 -24.05 4.45 -6.95
N TYR A 184 -22.93 4.35 -6.23
CA TYR A 184 -22.51 5.34 -5.23
C TYR A 184 -21.66 6.48 -5.81
N GLY A 185 -21.43 6.49 -7.13
CA GLY A 185 -20.70 7.55 -7.82
C GLY A 185 -19.25 7.72 -7.37
N ILE A 186 -18.60 6.61 -6.99
CA ILE A 186 -17.22 6.57 -6.51
C ILE A 186 -16.27 7.15 -7.56
N LYS A 187 -15.38 8.05 -7.16
CA LYS A 187 -14.45 8.73 -8.08
C LYS A 187 -13.14 8.00 -8.32
N GLN A 188 -12.69 7.16 -7.40
CA GLN A 188 -11.42 6.44 -7.51
C GLN A 188 -11.51 5.03 -6.96
N VAL A 189 -10.82 4.09 -7.61
CA VAL A 189 -10.53 2.76 -7.09
C VAL A 189 -9.03 2.55 -6.99
N SER A 190 -8.54 2.20 -5.80
CA SER A 190 -7.20 1.63 -5.60
C SER A 190 -7.28 0.13 -5.78
N TYR A 191 -6.95 -0.34 -6.98
CA TYR A 191 -7.12 -1.72 -7.44
C TYR A 191 -5.87 -2.56 -7.14
N PHE A 192 -5.64 -2.79 -5.85
CA PHE A 192 -4.56 -3.60 -5.28
C PHE A 192 -4.77 -3.68 -3.76
N ASN A 193 -4.06 -4.61 -3.10
CA ASN A 193 -3.78 -4.54 -1.66
C ASN A 193 -2.39 -5.12 -1.38
N LEU A 194 -2.29 -6.31 -0.80
CA LEU A 194 -1.03 -7.03 -0.60
C LEU A 194 -0.74 -8.12 -1.65
N GLY A 195 -1.70 -8.44 -2.51
CA GLY A 195 -1.49 -9.32 -3.66
C GLY A 195 -0.79 -8.62 -4.83
N GLU A 196 -0.51 -9.39 -5.88
CA GLU A 196 -0.06 -8.88 -7.18
C GLU A 196 -1.25 -8.85 -8.14
N PRO A 197 -1.78 -7.67 -8.51
CA PRO A 197 -2.96 -7.56 -9.37
C PRO A 197 -2.82 -8.32 -10.69
N PHE A 198 -1.65 -8.30 -11.31
CA PHE A 198 -1.37 -8.96 -12.59
C PHE A 198 -1.09 -10.46 -12.46
N LEU A 199 -1.27 -11.06 -11.28
CA LEU A 199 -1.36 -12.51 -11.13
C LEU A 199 -2.70 -13.04 -11.63
N SER A 200 -3.75 -12.21 -11.64
CA SER A 200 -5.02 -12.58 -12.26
C SER A 200 -4.83 -12.84 -13.76
N ALA A 201 -5.30 -14.00 -14.21
CA ALA A 201 -5.34 -14.34 -15.63
C ALA A 201 -6.38 -13.49 -16.38
N ASP A 202 -7.41 -13.02 -15.68
CA ASP A 202 -8.53 -12.30 -16.25
C ASP A 202 -8.39 -10.77 -16.13
N ILE A 203 -7.24 -10.25 -15.69
CA ILE A 203 -7.04 -8.83 -15.33
C ILE A 203 -7.53 -7.84 -16.41
N LEU A 204 -7.39 -8.18 -17.70
CA LEU A 204 -7.92 -7.36 -18.78
C LEU A 204 -9.46 -7.30 -18.77
N ALA A 205 -10.12 -8.44 -18.58
CA ALA A 205 -11.57 -8.50 -18.42
C ALA A 205 -12.03 -7.76 -17.16
N GLU A 206 -11.29 -7.90 -16.04
CA GLU A 206 -11.56 -7.18 -14.79
C GLU A 206 -11.59 -5.66 -15.01
N VAL A 207 -10.53 -5.11 -15.60
CA VAL A 207 -10.41 -3.66 -15.85
C VAL A 207 -11.46 -3.18 -16.86
N ARG A 208 -11.78 -3.99 -17.88
CA ARG A 208 -12.86 -3.67 -18.82
C ARG A 208 -14.23 -3.61 -18.15
N LEU A 209 -14.51 -4.47 -17.17
CA LEU A 209 -15.74 -4.40 -16.38
C LEU A 209 -15.79 -3.12 -15.54
N LEU A 210 -14.68 -2.73 -14.91
CA LEU A 210 -14.59 -1.46 -14.17
C LEU A 210 -14.89 -0.28 -15.08
N ARG A 211 -14.21 -0.18 -16.23
CA ARG A 211 -14.39 0.90 -17.21
C ARG A 211 -15.79 0.93 -17.82
N ARG A 212 -16.38 -0.23 -18.11
CA ARG A 212 -17.72 -0.33 -18.72
C ARG A 212 -18.79 0.34 -17.87
N HIS A 213 -18.82 0.04 -16.58
CA HIS A 213 -19.81 0.64 -15.68
C HIS A 213 -19.39 2.03 -15.17
N ASN A 214 -18.09 2.33 -15.20
CA ASN A 214 -17.54 3.56 -14.65
C ASN A 214 -16.56 4.25 -15.63
N PRO A 215 -17.02 4.83 -16.74
CA PRO A 215 -16.12 5.43 -17.75
C PRO A 215 -15.18 6.51 -17.21
N GLY A 216 -15.61 7.24 -16.17
CA GLY A 216 -14.85 8.34 -15.55
C GLY A 216 -14.21 8.04 -14.20
N ILE A 217 -14.22 6.79 -13.72
CA ILE A 217 -13.55 6.45 -12.45
C ILE A 217 -12.04 6.49 -12.65
N ARG A 218 -11.31 6.98 -11.65
CA ARG A 218 -9.86 6.87 -11.62
C ARG A 218 -9.44 5.49 -11.09
N ILE A 219 -8.70 4.72 -11.87
CA ILE A 219 -8.18 3.40 -11.51
C ILE A 219 -6.68 3.51 -11.23
N ILE A 220 -6.28 3.19 -10.00
CA ILE A 220 -4.88 3.20 -9.56
C ILE A 220 -4.48 1.78 -9.19
N THR A 221 -3.39 1.27 -9.74
CA THR A 221 -2.83 -0.03 -9.34
C THR A 221 -1.37 0.08 -8.90
N SER A 222 -0.89 -0.96 -8.21
CA SER A 222 0.51 -1.14 -7.87
C SER A 222 0.92 -2.56 -8.21
N THR A 223 1.99 -2.71 -8.97
CA THR A 223 2.54 -4.00 -9.42
C THR A 223 4.01 -4.12 -9.07
N ASN A 224 4.48 -5.34 -8.84
CA ASN A 224 5.91 -5.63 -8.82
C ASN A 224 6.53 -5.65 -10.22
N GLY A 225 5.74 -5.67 -11.30
CA GLY A 225 6.20 -5.54 -12.68
C GLY A 225 6.63 -6.84 -13.36
N LEU A 226 6.82 -7.95 -12.64
CA LEU A 226 7.27 -9.22 -13.25
C LEU A 226 6.27 -9.79 -14.25
N LEU A 227 4.98 -9.61 -13.96
CA LEU A 227 3.88 -10.25 -14.69
C LEU A 227 3.29 -9.39 -15.80
N LEU A 228 3.83 -8.19 -16.08
CA LEU A 228 3.51 -7.45 -17.30
C LEU A 228 4.28 -8.03 -18.50
N ASP A 229 4.00 -9.31 -18.80
CA ASP A 229 4.77 -10.16 -19.70
C ASP A 229 4.03 -10.59 -20.97
N ASN A 230 2.81 -10.08 -21.18
CA ASN A 230 2.00 -10.33 -22.37
C ASN A 230 1.12 -9.11 -22.72
N GLU A 231 0.59 -9.13 -23.94
CA GLU A 231 -0.20 -8.03 -24.49
C GLU A 231 -1.47 -7.74 -23.69
N GLU A 232 -2.15 -8.75 -23.16
CA GLU A 232 -3.40 -8.55 -22.41
C GLU A 232 -3.16 -7.81 -21.09
N LYS A 233 -2.08 -8.16 -20.39
CA LYS A 233 -1.70 -7.50 -19.13
C LYS A 233 -1.17 -6.09 -19.37
N ILE A 234 -0.42 -5.88 -20.45
CA ILE A 234 -0.01 -4.54 -20.88
C ILE A 234 -1.25 -3.71 -21.21
N GLU A 235 -2.20 -4.25 -21.98
CA GLU A 235 -3.48 -3.59 -22.29
C GLU A 235 -4.24 -3.22 -21.01
N ALA A 236 -4.35 -4.16 -20.06
CA ALA A 236 -5.02 -3.91 -18.79
C ALA A 236 -4.39 -2.75 -18.02
N ALA A 237 -3.05 -2.71 -17.94
CA ALA A 237 -2.30 -1.62 -17.32
C ALA A 237 -2.53 -0.27 -18.02
N LEU A 238 -2.55 -0.26 -19.36
CA LEU A 238 -2.78 0.95 -20.17
C LEU A 238 -4.24 1.44 -20.14
N LEU A 239 -5.17 0.61 -19.66
CA LEU A 239 -6.54 1.02 -19.36
C LEU A 239 -6.69 1.62 -17.96
N MET A 240 -5.65 1.64 -17.12
CA MET A 240 -5.65 2.27 -15.80
C MET A 240 -5.10 3.70 -15.86
N ASP A 241 -5.45 4.54 -14.89
CA ASP A 241 -5.01 5.94 -14.84
C ASP A 241 -3.61 6.08 -14.23
N HIS A 242 -3.27 5.20 -13.28
CA HIS A 242 -1.98 5.24 -12.59
C HIS A 242 -1.49 3.84 -12.27
N VAL A 243 -0.29 3.49 -12.74
CA VAL A 243 0.40 2.24 -12.46
C VAL A 243 1.68 2.54 -11.69
N TYR A 244 1.71 2.17 -10.41
CA TYR A 244 2.95 2.15 -9.64
C TYR A 244 3.73 0.86 -9.93
N PHE A 245 5.01 0.99 -10.24
CA PHE A 245 5.98 -0.09 -10.24
C PHE A 245 6.71 -0.11 -8.91
N SER A 246 6.36 -1.05 -8.04
CA SER A 246 7.08 -1.27 -6.77
C SER A 246 8.33 -2.08 -7.04
N ILE A 247 9.45 -1.39 -7.30
CA ILE A 247 10.77 -1.98 -7.53
C ILE A 247 11.72 -1.36 -6.51
N ASP A 248 11.98 -2.08 -5.42
CA ASP A 248 12.62 -1.54 -4.21
C ASP A 248 14.15 -1.67 -4.22
N GLY A 249 14.78 -1.39 -5.36
CA GLY A 249 16.22 -1.50 -5.56
C GLY A 249 16.66 -0.99 -6.92
N VAL A 250 17.97 -0.77 -7.08
CA VAL A 250 18.60 -0.37 -8.35
C VAL A 250 19.43 -1.48 -9.00
N SER A 251 19.40 -2.67 -8.39
CA SER A 251 20.14 -3.86 -8.80
C SER A 251 19.47 -5.10 -8.21
N GLN A 252 19.80 -6.27 -8.75
CA GLN A 252 19.33 -7.53 -8.19
C GLN A 252 19.72 -7.68 -6.71
N ASP A 253 20.94 -7.28 -6.33
CA ASP A 253 21.45 -7.41 -4.98
C ASP A 253 20.69 -6.55 -3.96
N THR A 254 20.30 -5.33 -4.35
CA THR A 254 19.55 -4.43 -3.46
C THR A 254 18.08 -4.83 -3.38
N LEU A 255 17.50 -5.22 -4.51
CA LEU A 255 16.12 -5.65 -4.65
C LEU A 255 15.83 -6.94 -3.85
N ALA A 256 16.65 -7.98 -4.05
CA ALA A 256 16.40 -9.33 -3.51
C ALA A 256 16.44 -9.38 -1.98
N ARG A 257 17.05 -8.39 -1.31
CA ARG A 257 17.04 -8.27 0.16
C ARG A 257 15.64 -8.04 0.71
N TYR A 258 14.78 -7.35 -0.04
CA TYR A 258 13.40 -7.13 0.34
C TYR A 258 12.46 -7.99 -0.49
N GLN A 259 12.52 -7.90 -1.81
CA GLN A 259 11.62 -8.60 -2.74
C GLN A 259 12.14 -10.00 -3.09
N VAL A 260 12.00 -10.95 -2.17
CA VAL A 260 12.43 -12.34 -2.40
C VAL A 260 11.64 -12.95 -3.55
N GLY A 261 12.36 -13.46 -4.56
CA GLY A 261 11.81 -13.95 -5.83
C GLY A 261 11.74 -12.89 -6.94
N GLY A 262 12.19 -11.67 -6.67
CA GLY A 262 12.29 -10.58 -7.65
C GLY A 262 13.42 -10.80 -8.67
N ASP A 263 13.26 -10.16 -9.83
CA ASP A 263 14.20 -10.13 -10.93
C ASP A 263 14.25 -8.69 -11.44
N PHE A 264 15.28 -7.96 -11.01
CA PHE A 264 15.41 -6.53 -11.26
C PHE A 264 15.39 -6.22 -12.76
N ASP A 265 16.16 -6.97 -13.55
CA ASP A 265 16.28 -6.72 -14.98
C ASP A 265 14.95 -6.96 -15.69
N ARG A 266 14.21 -8.00 -15.30
CA ARG A 266 12.87 -8.25 -15.85
C ARG A 266 11.87 -7.18 -15.42
N GLN A 267 11.84 -6.81 -14.15
CA GLN A 267 10.91 -5.77 -13.65
C GLN A 267 11.16 -4.43 -14.33
N TYR A 268 12.43 -4.01 -14.41
CA TYR A 268 12.84 -2.78 -15.09
C TYR A 268 12.52 -2.81 -16.59
N ARG A 269 12.81 -3.94 -17.27
CA ARG A 269 12.47 -4.12 -18.69
C ARG A 269 10.98 -4.02 -18.94
N ASN A 270 10.16 -4.70 -18.14
CA ASN A 270 8.70 -4.67 -18.30
C ASN A 270 8.13 -3.26 -18.04
N MET A 271 8.67 -2.54 -17.06
CA MET A 271 8.33 -1.13 -16.81
C MET A 271 8.62 -0.26 -18.04
N LYS A 272 9.83 -0.39 -18.60
CA LYS A 272 10.22 0.32 -19.82
C LYS A 272 9.33 -0.06 -21.01
N THR A 273 9.02 -1.34 -21.21
CA THR A 273 8.11 -1.79 -22.27
C THR A 273 6.73 -1.16 -22.14
N LEU A 274 6.18 -1.02 -20.92
CA LEU A 274 4.89 -0.35 -20.72
C LEU A 274 4.95 1.13 -21.15
N VAL A 275 6.03 1.83 -20.79
CA VAL A 275 6.28 3.22 -21.22
C VAL A 275 6.35 3.31 -22.75
N GLU A 276 7.13 2.45 -23.40
CA GLU A 276 7.30 2.42 -24.86
C GLU A 276 5.95 2.18 -25.56
N GLN A 277 5.15 1.22 -25.08
CA GLN A 277 3.84 0.91 -25.63
C GLN A 277 2.84 2.06 -25.46
N ARG A 278 2.81 2.68 -24.27
CA ARG A 278 2.00 3.88 -24.03
C ARG A 278 2.37 5.00 -25.00
N SER A 279 3.66 5.34 -25.08
CA SER A 279 4.18 6.42 -25.92
C SER A 279 3.90 6.17 -27.40
N ALA A 280 4.05 4.93 -27.88
CA ALA A 280 3.72 4.57 -29.26
C ALA A 280 2.24 4.80 -29.58
N ARG A 281 1.32 4.40 -28.67
CA ARG A 281 -0.12 4.60 -28.86
C ARG A 281 -0.50 6.08 -28.84
N THR A 282 0.11 6.87 -27.97
CA THR A 282 -0.09 8.32 -27.93
C THR A 282 0.41 8.98 -29.22
N ALA A 283 1.61 8.63 -29.69
CA ALA A 283 2.19 9.18 -30.92
C ALA A 283 1.36 8.82 -32.17
N GLN A 284 0.73 7.66 -32.18
CA GLN A 284 -0.15 7.19 -33.25
C GLN A 284 -1.60 7.67 -33.10
N ALA A 285 -1.91 8.49 -32.08
CA ALA A 285 -3.26 8.94 -31.75
C ALA A 285 -4.28 7.79 -31.56
N LEU A 286 -3.81 6.60 -31.13
CA LEU A 286 -4.64 5.43 -30.85
C LEU A 286 -5.38 5.53 -29.52
N THR A 287 -5.01 6.47 -28.66
CA THR A 287 -5.64 6.71 -27.36
C THR A 287 -5.58 8.19 -27.00
N THR A 288 -6.63 8.69 -26.35
CA THR A 288 -6.64 9.97 -25.63
C THR A 288 -6.45 9.78 -24.13
N HIS A 289 -6.52 8.55 -23.64
CA HIS A 289 -6.25 8.17 -22.26
C HIS A 289 -4.75 8.03 -22.05
N LEU A 290 -4.22 8.71 -21.03
CA LEU A 290 -2.81 8.68 -20.66
C LEU A 290 -2.65 8.03 -19.28
N THR A 291 -2.01 6.86 -19.26
CA THR A 291 -1.61 6.19 -18.02
C THR A 291 -0.36 6.85 -17.44
N LEU A 292 -0.46 7.32 -16.20
CA LEU A 292 0.69 7.72 -15.40
C LEU A 292 1.45 6.45 -14.97
N ILE A 293 2.75 6.40 -15.23
CA ILE A 293 3.65 5.30 -14.87
C ILE A 293 4.68 5.84 -13.88
N GLU A 294 4.62 5.35 -12.66
CA GLU A 294 5.45 5.83 -11.55
C GLU A 294 6.29 4.69 -10.98
N TRP A 295 7.60 4.89 -10.90
CA TRP A 295 8.48 3.99 -10.16
C TRP A 295 8.43 4.32 -8.68
N LYS A 296 7.85 3.41 -7.89
CA LYS A 296 7.82 3.44 -6.43
C LYS A 296 9.00 2.66 -5.86
N TYR A 297 9.79 3.32 -5.01
CA TYR A 297 10.99 2.78 -4.39
C TYR A 297 10.90 2.91 -2.87
N VAL A 298 10.88 1.81 -2.13
CA VAL A 298 10.88 1.85 -0.66
C VAL A 298 12.31 1.87 -0.10
N PHE A 299 12.58 2.84 0.79
CA PHE A 299 13.84 2.96 1.51
C PHE A 299 13.96 1.96 2.66
N PHE A 300 15.13 1.35 2.72
CA PHE A 300 15.68 0.53 3.78
C PHE A 300 17.13 0.98 4.01
N SER A 301 17.67 0.68 5.20
CA SER A 301 19.04 1.04 5.59
C SER A 301 20.18 0.54 4.68
N TRP A 302 19.88 -0.28 3.67
CA TRP A 302 20.86 -0.80 2.72
C TRP A 302 20.69 -0.25 1.29
N ASN A 303 19.58 0.45 1.02
CA ASN A 303 19.25 0.96 -0.31
C ASN A 303 18.98 2.48 -0.31
N ASP A 304 19.26 3.15 0.81
CA ASP A 304 19.06 4.58 1.06
C ASP A 304 20.36 5.41 0.98
N HIS A 305 21.38 4.90 0.27
CA HIS A 305 22.63 5.63 -0.01
C HIS A 305 22.48 6.56 -1.22
N LEU A 306 23.15 7.71 -1.20
CA LEU A 306 23.07 8.71 -2.29
C LEU A 306 23.39 8.12 -3.66
N ASP A 307 24.36 7.23 -3.76
CA ASP A 307 24.72 6.56 -5.02
C ASP A 307 23.57 5.72 -5.58
N HIS A 308 22.84 5.00 -4.72
CA HIS A 308 21.66 4.26 -5.16
C HIS A 308 20.54 5.19 -5.63
N MET A 309 20.38 6.37 -5.03
CA MET A 309 19.37 7.34 -5.48
C MET A 309 19.75 7.98 -6.80
N LYS A 310 21.02 8.39 -6.97
CA LYS A 310 21.56 8.89 -8.23
C LYS A 310 21.36 7.85 -9.34
N GLN A 311 21.66 6.58 -9.04
CA GLN A 311 21.44 5.47 -9.97
C GLN A 311 19.94 5.24 -10.27
N ALA A 312 19.06 5.28 -9.26
CA ALA A 312 17.62 5.16 -9.44
C ALA A 312 17.09 6.28 -10.34
N LEU A 313 17.56 7.52 -10.16
CA LEU A 313 17.19 8.67 -10.98
C LEU A 313 17.63 8.49 -12.44
N GLN A 314 18.88 8.06 -12.67
CA GLN A 314 19.39 7.76 -14.02
C GLN A 314 18.58 6.67 -14.72
N LEU A 315 18.29 5.58 -14.01
CA LEU A 315 17.47 4.47 -14.52
C LEU A 315 16.04 4.94 -14.79
N ALA A 316 15.44 5.72 -13.89
CA ALA A 316 14.08 6.24 -14.08
C ALA A 316 14.00 7.11 -15.33
N HIS A 317 14.95 8.03 -15.51
CA HIS A 317 15.05 8.86 -16.71
C HIS A 317 15.25 8.01 -17.97
N GLY A 318 16.16 7.03 -17.94
CA GLY A 318 16.42 6.12 -19.06
C GLY A 318 15.26 5.19 -19.42
N SER A 319 14.35 4.93 -18.48
CA SER A 319 13.15 4.12 -18.72
C SER A 319 11.97 4.93 -19.27
N GLY A 320 11.98 6.26 -19.09
CA GLY A 320 10.93 7.16 -19.52
C GLY A 320 9.66 7.14 -18.64
N VAL A 321 9.76 6.61 -17.41
CA VAL A 321 8.67 6.76 -16.43
C VAL A 321 8.42 8.22 -16.11
N ASP A 322 7.18 8.56 -15.75
CA ASP A 322 6.80 9.96 -15.52
C ASP A 322 7.28 10.47 -14.17
N ARG A 323 7.47 9.55 -13.20
CA ARG A 323 7.84 9.90 -11.83
C ARG A 323 8.63 8.78 -11.15
N LEU A 324 9.54 9.20 -10.29
CA LEU A 324 10.22 8.35 -9.31
C LEU A 324 9.86 8.83 -7.91
N THR A 325 9.33 7.95 -7.07
CA THR A 325 8.96 8.27 -5.68
C THR A 325 9.63 7.34 -4.70
N PHE A 326 10.28 7.94 -3.71
CA PHE A 326 10.89 7.25 -2.60
C PHE A 326 9.97 7.25 -1.37
N HIS A 327 9.61 6.08 -0.87
CA HIS A 327 8.79 5.93 0.33
C HIS A 327 9.63 5.41 1.50
N PRO A 328 9.50 5.97 2.71
CA PRO A 328 10.15 5.40 3.89
C PRO A 328 9.58 4.00 4.20
N GLY A 329 10.44 2.99 4.28
CA GLY A 329 10.05 1.68 4.79
C GLY A 329 9.93 1.68 6.31
N SER A 330 8.89 1.05 6.87
CA SER A 330 8.75 0.87 8.32
C SER A 330 9.43 -0.43 8.75
N VAL A 331 10.70 -0.39 9.17
CA VAL A 331 11.31 -1.51 9.91
C VAL A 331 11.27 -1.16 11.39
N THR A 332 10.34 -1.77 12.12
CA THR A 332 10.41 -1.86 13.58
C THR A 332 11.50 -2.86 13.97
N GLU A 333 12.71 -2.35 14.16
CA GLU A 333 13.67 -2.75 15.21
C GLU A 333 15.00 -1.98 15.13
N LYS A 334 15.25 -1.30 14.01
CA LYS A 334 16.20 -0.19 13.93
C LYS A 334 15.52 0.97 13.22
N ALA A 335 14.90 1.84 14.01
CA ALA A 335 14.44 3.14 13.55
C ALA A 335 15.64 4.05 13.27
N ASP A 336 16.47 3.70 12.29
CA ASP A 336 17.20 4.65 11.47
C ASP A 336 16.44 4.72 10.14
N LEU A 337 15.25 5.32 10.19
CA LEU A 337 14.64 5.85 8.98
C LEU A 337 15.66 6.81 8.37
N SER A 338 15.94 6.67 7.08
CA SER A 338 16.87 7.44 6.28
C SER A 338 16.51 8.93 6.11
N LYS A 339 16.16 9.61 7.20
CA LYS A 339 16.04 11.08 7.24
C LYS A 339 17.34 11.77 6.81
N ARG A 340 18.48 11.06 6.82
CA ARG A 340 19.76 11.53 6.26
C ARG A 340 19.60 11.96 4.81
N SER A 341 18.87 11.19 4.01
CA SER A 341 18.76 11.39 2.57
C SER A 341 17.65 12.38 2.21
N LEU A 342 16.55 12.42 2.98
CA LEU A 342 15.42 13.34 2.72
C LEU A 342 15.77 14.83 2.92
N ALA A 343 16.83 15.13 3.68
CA ALA A 343 17.34 16.48 3.87
C ALA A 343 18.54 16.81 2.96
N ASP A 344 18.96 15.88 2.10
CA ASP A 344 20.12 16.06 1.25
C ASP A 344 19.84 17.14 0.18
N PRO A 345 20.72 18.16 0.02
CA PRO A 345 20.58 19.20 -1.00
C PRO A 345 20.39 18.65 -2.42
N PHE A 346 20.92 17.46 -2.72
CA PHE A 346 20.73 16.78 -3.99
C PHE A 346 19.25 16.69 -4.38
N PHE A 347 18.37 16.37 -3.44
CA PHE A 347 16.95 16.22 -3.73
C PHE A 347 16.24 17.54 -3.96
N GLN A 348 16.70 18.61 -3.34
CA GLN A 348 16.20 19.96 -3.62
C GLN A 348 16.57 20.36 -5.06
N SER A 349 17.83 20.11 -5.48
CA SER A 349 18.24 20.32 -6.87
C SER A 349 17.53 19.37 -7.86
N ALA A 350 17.16 18.17 -7.41
CA ALA A 350 16.38 17.21 -8.19
C ALA A 350 14.90 17.60 -8.37
N GLY A 351 14.46 18.75 -7.82
CA GLY A 351 13.07 19.18 -7.88
C GLY A 351 12.12 18.33 -7.05
N ALA A 352 12.64 17.58 -6.06
CA ALA A 352 11.85 16.66 -5.27
C ALA A 352 10.80 17.39 -4.42
N ARG A 353 9.62 16.79 -4.31
CA ARG A 353 8.51 17.28 -3.49
C ARG A 353 8.07 16.20 -2.52
N LEU A 354 7.68 16.60 -1.30
CA LEU A 354 7.03 15.68 -0.37
C LEU A 354 5.56 15.49 -0.81
N LEU A 355 5.20 14.26 -1.16
CA LEU A 355 3.85 13.85 -1.54
C LEU A 355 3.50 12.56 -0.78
N ASP A 356 2.35 12.54 -0.10
CA ASP A 356 1.77 11.36 0.56
C ASP A 356 2.75 10.57 1.47
N GLY A 357 3.61 11.29 2.20
CA GLY A 357 4.59 10.69 3.10
C GLY A 357 5.83 10.09 2.42
N GLY A 358 5.93 10.21 1.09
CA GLY A 358 7.13 9.93 0.29
C GLY A 358 7.71 11.20 -0.33
N MET A 359 8.87 11.04 -0.97
CA MET A 359 9.55 12.08 -1.74
C MET A 359 9.48 11.73 -3.22
N SER A 360 8.81 12.57 -3.99
CA SER A 360 8.51 12.38 -5.41
C SER A 360 9.32 13.32 -6.28
N ILE A 361 9.85 12.81 -7.38
CA ILE A 361 10.54 13.58 -8.43
C ILE A 361 9.74 13.40 -9.73
N ASP A 362 9.21 14.51 -10.25
CA ASP A 362 8.52 14.55 -11.54
C ASP A 362 9.57 14.58 -12.67
N LEU A 363 9.54 13.56 -13.51
CA LEU A 363 10.54 13.37 -14.58
C LEU A 363 10.06 13.92 -15.92
N THR A 364 8.78 14.28 -16.05
CA THR A 364 8.24 14.89 -17.28
C THR A 364 8.77 16.31 -17.51
N ALA A 365 9.19 16.98 -16.43
CA ALA A 365 9.81 18.31 -16.46
C ALA A 365 11.34 18.29 -16.48
N TYR A 366 11.97 17.10 -16.42
CA TYR A 366 13.42 16.95 -16.22
C TYR A 366 14.14 16.74 -17.56
N SER A 367 14.99 17.69 -17.96
CA SER A 367 15.78 17.61 -19.18
C SER A 367 17.08 16.82 -18.91
N SER A 368 17.51 15.99 -19.87
CA SER A 368 18.78 15.23 -19.77
C SER A 368 20.03 16.12 -19.59
N ALA A 369 19.92 17.43 -19.88
CA ALA A 369 21.00 18.40 -19.68
C ALA A 369 21.20 18.80 -18.20
N ASP A 370 20.22 18.58 -17.32
CA ASP A 370 20.29 18.94 -15.90
C ASP A 370 21.06 17.90 -15.05
N VAL A 371 21.44 16.79 -15.68
CA VAL A 371 22.22 15.71 -15.06
C VAL A 371 23.71 15.92 -15.34
N GLN A 372 24.28 17.05 -14.88
CA GLN A 372 25.74 17.14 -14.70
C GLN A 372 26.13 16.40 -13.41
N LEU A 373 26.13 15.07 -13.46
CA LEU A 373 26.48 14.20 -12.33
C LEU A 373 27.99 13.97 -12.14
N GLU A 374 28.85 14.67 -12.87
CA GLU A 374 30.30 14.39 -12.88
C GLU A 374 31.16 15.19 -11.87
N SER A 375 30.60 15.96 -10.94
CA SER A 375 31.48 16.76 -10.03
C SER A 375 30.97 17.04 -8.61
N LEU A 376 30.23 16.12 -7.97
CA LEU A 376 29.91 16.21 -6.53
C LEU A 376 29.96 14.86 -5.81
#